data_AF-A0A538QTS6-F1
#
_entry.id   AF-A0A538QTS6-F1
#
_cell.length_a   1.000
_cell.length_b   1.000
_cell.length_c   1.000
_cell.angle_alpha   90.00
_cell.angle_beta   90.00
_cell.angle_gamma   90.00
#
_symmetry.space_group_name_H-M   'P 1'
#
loop_
_entity.id
_entity.type
_entity.pdbx_description
1 polymer ?
#
loop_
_entity_poly.entity_id
_entity_poly.type
_entity_poly.pdbx_seq_one_letter_code
_entity_poly.pdbx_strand_id
1 'polypeptide(L)'
;MRKVQSRHWFHIALCGGLLAGCAPDPTDLEGEQLGETTSAISLGGALPGITTADFAAAKAAFTTVETIDDGLGPIFNERSCGNCHTQGAIGGAGTQIERRFGTTFSFFGVQLFDPLANDGNGPFPARGGSLRQLFTVGNFTGLNGQSCSVPLEHEPPEATIHNVGRLTTPLFGLGLVDAMPDSFFDNLASAQPSSIRGIANHVSIVLPNPSDPSQSLNGTRVGRFGWKAGVATLTQFSADAYVNEMGITTQHCIGGTSVTAFSTESQPNGIAQPLGCDDRAPPQPSGNGVPAGTDDAVGSCAGGLTEIQDDVAAFAQFMTFLAPPARGKITTAVTAGQSVFQQVGCAGCHVLTTFTTPSATSRSSRSRTSWCTTWTGWAITSATGVTRSR
;
A
#
# COMPACT_ATOMS: atom_id res chain seq x y z
N MET A 1 -68.94 39.85 14.86
CA MET A 1 -68.19 40.31 13.68
C MET A 1 -68.10 39.17 12.68
N ARG A 2 -67.93 39.51 11.41
CA ARG A 2 -68.19 38.71 10.21
C ARG A 2 -67.31 37.46 10.04
N LYS A 3 -67.88 36.51 9.29
CA LYS A 3 -67.29 35.34 8.61
C LYS A 3 -65.91 35.59 8.00
N VAL A 4 -65.12 34.53 7.83
CA VAL A 4 -64.71 33.96 6.51
C VAL A 4 -63.96 32.64 6.73
N GLN A 5 -64.39 31.59 6.01
CA GLN A 5 -63.64 30.37 5.76
C GLN A 5 -62.46 30.68 4.83
N SER A 6 -61.28 30.09 5.05
CA SER A 6 -60.46 29.64 3.93
C SER A 6 -59.54 28.50 4.34
N ARG A 7 -59.60 27.43 3.54
CA ARG A 7 -58.61 26.37 3.48
C ARG A 7 -57.36 26.96 2.83
N HIS A 8 -56.20 26.80 3.46
CA HIS A 8 -54.92 27.10 2.82
C HIS A 8 -54.18 25.81 2.53
N TRP A 9 -53.91 25.67 1.24
CA TRP A 9 -53.16 24.60 0.61
C TRP A 9 -51.69 24.83 0.94
N PHE A 10 -51.04 23.87 1.61
CA PHE A 10 -49.59 23.83 1.66
C PHE A 10 -49.11 23.16 0.38
N HIS A 11 -48.49 23.95 -0.50
CA HIS A 11 -47.72 23.45 -1.63
C HIS A 11 -46.49 22.69 -1.10
N ILE A 12 -46.49 21.37 -1.26
CA ILE A 12 -45.27 20.56 -1.16
C ILE A 12 -44.48 20.82 -2.44
N ALA A 13 -43.40 21.61 -2.34
CA ALA A 13 -42.39 21.65 -3.38
C ALA A 13 -41.53 20.38 -3.25
N LEU A 14 -41.80 19.38 -4.08
CA LEU A 14 -40.84 18.32 -4.36
C LEU A 14 -39.66 18.95 -5.12
N CYS A 15 -38.55 19.21 -4.42
CA CYS A 15 -37.27 19.37 -5.10
C CYS A 15 -36.81 17.97 -5.57
N GLY A 16 -37.16 17.61 -6.80
CA GLY A 16 -36.56 16.50 -7.50
C GLY A 16 -35.09 16.81 -7.79
N GLY A 17 -34.20 16.32 -6.94
CA GLY A 17 -32.76 16.26 -7.26
C GLY A 17 -32.54 15.21 -8.34
N LEU A 18 -32.23 15.64 -9.55
CA LEU A 18 -31.67 14.80 -10.60
C LEU A 18 -30.30 14.27 -10.14
N LEU A 19 -30.27 13.02 -9.67
CA LEU A 19 -29.04 12.25 -9.64
C LEU A 19 -28.70 11.88 -11.10
N ALA A 20 -27.84 12.66 -11.74
CA ALA A 20 -27.22 12.27 -12.99
C ALA A 20 -26.22 11.15 -12.68
N GLY A 21 -26.70 9.91 -12.64
CA GLY A 21 -25.87 8.71 -12.60
C GLY A 21 -25.24 8.48 -13.97
N CYS A 22 -23.93 8.23 -14.01
CA CYS A 22 -23.28 7.65 -15.17
C CYS A 22 -23.72 6.18 -15.28
N ALA A 23 -24.81 5.94 -16.01
CA ALA A 23 -25.13 4.61 -16.52
C ALA A 23 -24.60 4.52 -17.96
N PRO A 24 -23.87 3.46 -18.34
CA PRO A 24 -23.49 3.26 -19.73
C PRO A 24 -24.71 2.90 -20.60
N ASP A 25 -24.77 3.49 -21.79
CA ASP A 25 -25.77 3.20 -22.82
C ASP A 25 -25.50 1.81 -23.43
N PRO A 26 -26.46 0.87 -23.52
CA PRO A 26 -26.20 -0.50 -23.96
C PRO A 26 -25.90 -0.66 -25.46
N THR A 27 -25.88 0.43 -26.24
CA THR A 27 -25.72 0.38 -27.71
C THR A 27 -24.32 0.69 -28.24
N ASP A 28 -23.34 1.01 -27.38
CA ASP A 28 -22.00 1.45 -27.82
C ASP A 28 -20.97 0.30 -27.99
N LEU A 29 -21.40 -0.93 -28.25
CA LEU A 29 -20.49 -2.07 -28.48
C LEU A 29 -20.04 -2.26 -29.94
N GLU A 30 -20.27 -1.29 -30.83
CA GLU A 30 -19.76 -1.33 -32.19
C GLU A 30 -18.62 -0.32 -32.39
N GLY A 31 -17.39 -0.82 -32.25
CA GLY A 31 -16.24 -0.36 -33.02
C GLY A 31 -15.81 1.09 -32.84
N GLU A 32 -15.56 1.54 -31.61
CA GLU A 32 -14.87 2.81 -31.41
C GLU A 32 -13.37 2.64 -31.73
N GLN A 33 -13.01 3.13 -32.91
CA GLN A 33 -11.63 3.29 -33.35
C GLN A 33 -10.95 4.29 -32.41
N LEU A 34 -10.24 3.77 -31.40
CA LEU A 34 -9.53 4.56 -30.39
C LEU A 34 -8.63 5.58 -31.08
N GLY A 35 -9.05 6.84 -31.04
CA GLY A 35 -8.26 7.98 -31.45
C GLY A 35 -6.96 8.02 -30.63
N GLU A 36 -5.84 7.96 -31.34
CA GLU A 36 -4.49 8.06 -30.80
C GLU A 36 -4.21 9.52 -30.39
N THR A 37 -4.76 9.95 -29.26
CA THR A 37 -4.38 11.21 -28.59
C THR A 37 -4.03 10.97 -27.13
N THR A 38 -3.13 10.03 -26.89
CA THR A 38 -2.30 10.04 -25.69
C THR A 38 -0.86 9.98 -26.14
N SER A 39 -0.06 10.99 -25.81
CA SER A 39 1.39 10.82 -25.80
C SER A 39 1.67 9.50 -25.07
N ALA A 40 2.24 8.52 -25.76
CA ALA A 40 2.42 7.18 -25.22
C ALA A 40 3.07 7.28 -23.84
N ILE A 41 2.34 6.86 -22.80
CA ILE A 41 2.85 6.86 -21.43
C ILE A 41 4.12 6.01 -21.43
N SER A 42 5.26 6.62 -21.16
CA SER A 42 6.52 5.90 -21.02
C SER A 42 6.50 5.04 -19.76
N LEU A 43 7.17 3.88 -19.80
CA LEU A 43 7.37 3.09 -18.60
C LEU A 43 8.10 3.94 -17.54
N GLY A 44 7.54 4.00 -16.33
CA GLY A 44 8.04 4.90 -15.27
C GLY A 44 7.68 6.37 -15.44
N GLY A 45 6.74 6.69 -16.34
CA GLY A 45 6.16 8.02 -16.51
C GLY A 45 5.02 8.30 -15.54
N ALA A 46 4.61 9.56 -15.48
CA ALA A 46 3.50 10.02 -14.65
C ALA A 46 2.13 9.72 -15.29
N LEU A 47 1.10 9.59 -14.46
CA LEU A 47 -0.29 9.58 -14.90
C LEU A 47 -0.64 10.92 -15.59
N PRO A 48 -1.56 10.90 -16.57
CA PRO A 48 -2.07 12.12 -17.19
C PRO A 48 -2.61 13.11 -16.14
N GLY A 49 -2.28 14.40 -16.31
CA GLY A 49 -2.71 15.47 -15.39
C GLY A 49 -1.75 15.77 -14.24
N ILE A 50 -0.74 14.93 -14.00
CA ILE A 50 0.34 15.23 -13.07
C ILE A 50 1.39 16.11 -13.77
N THR A 51 1.83 17.18 -13.11
CA THR A 51 2.85 18.07 -13.69
C THR A 51 4.23 17.40 -13.65
N THR A 52 5.10 17.75 -14.61
CA THR A 52 6.48 17.25 -14.62
C THR A 52 7.22 17.61 -13.34
N ALA A 53 6.95 18.78 -12.74
CA ALA A 53 7.59 19.22 -11.51
C ALA A 53 7.12 18.36 -10.31
N ASP A 54 5.82 18.13 -10.16
CA ASP A 54 5.28 17.32 -9.06
C ASP A 54 5.77 15.88 -9.16
N PHE A 55 5.78 15.29 -10.37
CA PHE A 55 6.30 13.94 -10.56
C PHE A 55 7.80 13.85 -10.30
N ALA A 56 8.59 14.84 -10.72
CA ALA A 56 10.02 14.88 -10.47
C ALA A 56 10.33 14.99 -8.96
N ALA A 57 9.57 15.80 -8.22
CA ALA A 57 9.71 15.92 -6.77
C ALA A 57 9.36 14.61 -6.05
N ALA A 58 8.22 14.01 -6.37
CA ALA A 58 7.81 12.73 -5.78
C ALA A 58 8.83 11.61 -6.10
N LYS A 59 9.32 11.56 -7.35
CA LYS A 59 10.36 10.61 -7.74
C LYS A 59 11.68 10.86 -7.02
N ALA A 60 12.08 12.12 -6.84
CA ALA A 60 13.29 12.46 -6.12
C ALA A 60 13.23 11.94 -4.68
N ALA A 61 12.14 12.24 -3.95
CA ALA A 61 11.90 11.71 -2.61
C ALA A 61 11.98 10.18 -2.59
N PHE A 62 11.27 9.48 -3.49
CA PHE A 62 11.29 8.02 -3.58
C PHE A 62 12.69 7.41 -3.83
N THR A 63 13.61 8.19 -4.40
CA THR A 63 14.99 7.77 -4.70
C THR A 63 16.03 8.34 -3.73
N THR A 64 15.60 9.09 -2.71
CA THR A 64 16.50 9.58 -1.66
C THR A 64 17.13 8.39 -0.96
N VAL A 65 18.42 8.53 -0.64
CA VAL A 65 19.16 7.53 0.14
C VAL A 65 19.21 8.02 1.56
N GLU A 66 18.52 7.30 2.43
CA GLU A 66 18.44 7.60 3.85
C GLU A 66 19.72 7.16 4.57
N THR A 67 20.07 7.90 5.60
CA THR A 67 21.21 7.67 6.46
C THR A 67 20.74 7.48 7.89
N ILE A 68 21.68 7.11 8.76
CA ILE A 68 21.41 6.98 10.19
C ILE A 68 20.92 8.29 10.83
N ASP A 69 21.27 9.45 10.25
CA ASP A 69 20.82 10.75 10.73
C ASP A 69 19.37 11.06 10.27
N ASP A 70 18.86 10.31 9.29
CA ASP A 70 17.50 10.41 8.74
C ASP A 70 16.54 9.37 9.35
N GLY A 71 16.96 8.65 10.39
CA GLY A 71 16.16 7.62 11.07
C GLY A 71 16.31 6.21 10.49
N LEU A 72 17.30 5.96 9.63
CA LEU A 72 17.58 4.61 9.14
C LEU A 72 17.84 3.66 10.31
N GLY A 73 16.91 2.75 10.53
CA GLY A 73 16.91 1.88 11.70
C GLY A 73 18.12 0.94 11.78
N PRO A 74 18.29 0.25 12.92
CA PRO A 74 19.49 -0.50 13.27
C PRO A 74 19.85 -1.58 12.24
N ILE A 75 18.83 -2.15 11.61
CA ILE A 75 18.93 -3.16 10.55
C ILE A 75 17.98 -2.83 9.41
N PHE A 76 18.41 -3.11 8.18
CA PHE A 76 17.68 -2.81 6.96
C PHE A 76 18.09 -3.72 5.80
N ASN A 77 17.29 -3.74 4.74
CA ASN A 77 17.59 -4.40 3.47
C ASN A 77 18.11 -3.43 2.42
N GLU A 78 17.69 -2.16 2.48
CA GLU A 78 18.15 -1.13 1.57
C GLU A 78 17.92 0.26 2.19
N ARG A 79 18.55 1.30 1.63
CA ARG A 79 18.46 2.69 2.13
C ARG A 79 17.63 3.61 1.25
N SER A 80 17.01 3.08 0.21
CA SER A 80 16.17 3.85 -0.71
C SER A 80 15.19 2.93 -1.40
N CYS A 81 13.91 3.34 -1.49
CA CYS A 81 12.94 2.59 -2.27
C CYS A 81 13.39 2.45 -3.74
N GLY A 82 14.03 3.51 -4.27
CA GLY A 82 14.61 3.55 -5.60
C GLY A 82 15.70 2.50 -5.88
N ASN A 83 16.36 1.96 -4.86
CA ASN A 83 17.40 0.92 -5.05
C ASN A 83 16.79 -0.49 -5.20
N CYS A 84 15.61 -0.72 -4.63
CA CYS A 84 14.85 -1.95 -4.81
C CYS A 84 13.95 -1.89 -6.06
N HIS A 85 13.36 -0.74 -6.38
CA HIS A 85 12.35 -0.63 -7.44
C HIS A 85 12.92 -0.12 -8.77
N THR A 86 13.80 -0.90 -9.41
CA THR A 86 14.67 -0.43 -10.51
C THR A 86 14.40 -1.05 -11.88
N GLN A 87 13.75 -2.21 -11.97
CA GLN A 87 13.67 -2.96 -13.23
C GLN A 87 12.82 -2.22 -14.27
N GLY A 88 13.43 -1.92 -15.42
CA GLY A 88 12.81 -1.19 -16.53
C GLY A 88 12.78 0.32 -16.32
N ALA A 89 12.24 0.77 -15.18
CA ALA A 89 12.26 2.16 -14.73
C ALA A 89 12.09 2.21 -13.20
N ILE A 90 12.32 3.39 -12.59
CA ILE A 90 12.01 3.62 -11.17
C ILE A 90 10.52 3.33 -10.91
N GLY A 91 10.25 2.58 -9.86
CA GLY A 91 8.93 2.00 -9.56
C GLY A 91 8.72 0.61 -10.16
N GLY A 92 9.73 0.04 -10.82
CA GLY A 92 9.73 -1.33 -11.32
C GLY A 92 9.84 -2.38 -10.23
N ALA A 93 9.92 -3.64 -10.66
CA ALA A 93 10.29 -4.74 -9.78
C ALA A 93 11.78 -4.61 -9.36
N GLY A 94 12.19 -5.39 -8.37
CA GLY A 94 13.58 -5.45 -7.91
C GLY A 94 14.23 -6.80 -8.11
N THR A 95 15.56 -6.83 -8.13
CA THR A 95 16.33 -8.07 -8.02
C THR A 95 16.69 -8.38 -6.57
N GLN A 96 16.40 -7.45 -5.67
CA GLN A 96 16.49 -7.59 -4.23
C GLN A 96 15.47 -8.64 -3.80
N ILE A 97 15.96 -9.61 -3.04
CA ILE A 97 15.15 -10.71 -2.53
C ILE A 97 15.02 -10.50 -1.03
N GLU A 98 13.83 -10.05 -0.63
CA GLU A 98 13.40 -10.06 0.76
C GLU A 98 13.44 -11.51 1.26
N ARG A 99 14.09 -11.75 2.40
CA ARG A 99 14.21 -13.10 2.98
C ARG A 99 13.33 -13.21 4.19
N ARG A 100 12.44 -14.20 4.19
CA ARG A 100 11.61 -14.51 5.36
C ARG A 100 12.00 -15.84 5.99
N PHE A 101 11.75 -15.92 7.28
CA PHE A 101 11.93 -17.10 8.10
C PHE A 101 10.68 -17.34 8.96
N GLY A 102 10.67 -18.46 9.66
CA GLY A 102 9.68 -18.78 10.68
C GLY A 102 9.86 -20.20 11.16
N THR A 103 9.04 -20.60 12.13
CA THR A 103 9.05 -21.95 12.65
C THR A 103 7.67 -22.58 12.51
N THR A 104 7.66 -23.90 12.37
CA THR A 104 6.43 -24.68 12.38
C THR A 104 6.44 -25.58 13.60
N PHE A 105 5.34 -25.60 14.34
CA PHE A 105 5.20 -26.40 15.55
C PHE A 105 3.87 -27.12 15.59
N SER A 106 3.78 -28.20 16.35
CA SER A 106 2.53 -28.94 16.54
C SER A 106 1.84 -28.51 17.83
N PHE A 107 0.55 -28.20 17.75
CA PHE A 107 -0.30 -27.91 18.91
C PHE A 107 -1.58 -28.73 18.80
N PHE A 108 -1.82 -29.62 19.76
CA PHE A 108 -2.92 -30.60 19.74
C PHE A 108 -3.05 -31.37 18.40
N GLY A 109 -1.91 -31.74 17.80
CA GLY A 109 -1.88 -32.48 16.54
C GLY A 109 -2.12 -31.64 15.28
N VAL A 110 -2.30 -30.32 15.43
CA VAL A 110 -2.38 -29.37 14.31
C VAL A 110 -1.02 -28.73 14.09
N GLN A 111 -0.55 -28.70 12.85
CA GLN A 111 0.66 -27.98 12.47
C GLN A 111 0.33 -26.48 12.36
N LEU A 112 1.00 -25.67 13.16
CA LEU A 112 0.88 -24.21 13.17
C LEU A 112 2.18 -23.57 12.69
N PHE A 113 2.08 -22.31 12.27
CA PHE A 113 3.19 -21.47 11.83
C PHE A 113 3.35 -20.31 12.82
N ASP A 114 4.60 -20.01 13.17
CA ASP A 114 5.00 -18.86 13.95
C ASP A 114 6.06 -18.08 13.15
N PRO A 115 5.88 -16.77 12.91
CA PRO A 115 6.83 -15.97 12.14
C PRO A 115 8.14 -15.67 12.88
N LEU A 116 8.26 -16.03 14.17
CA LEU A 116 9.34 -15.65 15.08
C LEU A 116 9.51 -14.13 15.20
N ALA A 117 8.45 -13.37 14.90
CA ALA A 117 8.47 -11.92 14.86
C ALA A 117 8.01 -11.29 16.20
N ASN A 118 8.34 -10.02 16.42
CA ASN A 118 7.89 -9.19 17.54
C ASN A 118 6.37 -8.84 17.46
N ASP A 119 5.50 -9.79 17.09
CA ASP A 119 4.05 -9.57 17.01
C ASP A 119 3.31 -9.93 18.31
N GLY A 120 3.99 -10.55 19.27
CA GLY A 120 3.46 -10.91 20.58
C GLY A 120 2.41 -12.04 20.57
N ASN A 121 2.19 -12.70 19.42
CA ASN A 121 1.09 -13.64 19.23
C ASN A 121 1.54 -15.11 19.17
N GLY A 122 2.85 -15.34 19.14
CA GLY A 122 3.47 -16.66 19.04
C GLY A 122 3.89 -17.28 20.38
N PRO A 123 3.92 -18.62 20.50
CA PRO A 123 4.48 -19.29 21.70
C PRO A 123 6.01 -19.24 21.77
N PHE A 124 6.70 -18.81 20.70
CA PHE A 124 8.15 -18.67 20.69
C PHE A 124 8.57 -17.24 21.02
N PRO A 125 9.73 -17.04 21.69
CA PRO A 125 10.23 -15.70 21.90
C PRO A 125 10.61 -15.10 20.56
N ALA A 126 10.26 -13.83 20.38
CA ALA A 126 10.52 -13.13 19.15
C ALA A 126 12.03 -13.01 18.85
N ARG A 127 12.36 -12.97 17.57
CA ARG A 127 13.73 -12.99 17.02
C ARG A 127 13.92 -11.87 15.99
N GLY A 128 13.17 -10.77 16.13
CA GLY A 128 13.21 -9.63 15.22
C GLY A 128 11.89 -9.44 14.48
N GLY A 129 11.98 -9.01 13.22
CA GLY A 129 10.83 -8.79 12.35
C GLY A 129 10.33 -10.07 11.66
N SER A 130 9.30 -9.92 10.82
CA SER A 130 8.76 -11.02 9.98
C SER A 130 9.60 -11.33 8.73
N LEU A 131 10.70 -10.60 8.57
CA LEU A 131 11.68 -10.71 7.50
C LEU A 131 13.07 -10.50 8.12
N ARG A 132 14.08 -11.04 7.44
CA ARG A 132 15.48 -10.89 7.81
C ARG A 132 16.09 -9.73 7.06
N GLN A 133 16.66 -8.78 7.79
CA GLN A 133 17.43 -7.67 7.27
C GLN A 133 18.87 -8.09 6.93
N LEU A 134 19.37 -7.61 5.79
CA LEU A 134 20.68 -8.00 5.24
C LEU A 134 21.83 -7.07 5.63
N PHE A 135 21.52 -5.90 6.16
CA PHE A 135 22.48 -4.87 6.53
C PHE A 135 22.17 -4.31 7.92
N THR A 136 23.16 -3.60 8.47
CA THR A 136 23.06 -2.90 9.73
C THR A 136 23.82 -1.58 9.64
N VAL A 137 23.43 -0.61 10.47
CA VAL A 137 24.19 0.63 10.68
C VAL A 137 25.58 0.37 11.30
N GLY A 138 25.81 -0.80 11.90
CA GLY A 138 27.12 -1.23 12.37
C GLY A 138 27.64 -0.41 13.55
N ASN A 139 28.88 0.08 13.43
CA ASN A 139 29.54 0.85 14.49
C ASN A 139 29.37 2.35 14.25
N PHE A 140 28.85 3.07 15.24
CA PHE A 140 28.67 4.53 15.16
C PHE A 140 28.72 5.18 16.53
N THR A 141 28.89 6.50 16.55
CA THR A 141 28.71 7.30 17.78
C THR A 141 27.25 7.67 17.92
N GLY A 142 26.59 7.20 18.98
CA GLY A 142 25.19 7.49 19.28
C GLY A 142 24.97 8.91 19.80
N LEU A 143 23.70 9.28 20.04
CA LEU A 143 23.31 10.65 20.34
C LEU A 143 23.93 11.24 21.62
N ASN A 144 24.24 10.44 22.64
CA ASN A 144 24.91 10.93 23.85
C ASN A 144 26.44 10.75 23.81
N GLY A 145 27.02 10.60 22.61
CA GLY A 145 28.46 10.39 22.44
C GLY A 145 28.92 8.97 22.77
N GLN A 146 28.01 8.05 23.09
CA GLN A 146 28.34 6.65 23.34
C GLN A 146 28.81 5.94 22.07
N SER A 147 29.69 4.94 22.21
CA SER A 147 30.02 4.04 21.10
C SER A 147 28.95 2.95 20.99
N CYS A 148 28.30 2.89 19.83
CA CYS A 148 27.25 1.93 19.50
C CYS A 148 27.79 0.89 18.51
N SER A 149 27.31 -0.34 18.64
CA SER A 149 27.64 -1.46 17.76
C SER A 149 26.38 -2.30 17.57
N VAL A 150 25.74 -2.16 16.42
CA VAL A 150 24.56 -2.95 16.06
C VAL A 150 25.01 -4.21 15.32
N PRO A 151 24.65 -5.41 15.80
CA PRO A 151 25.01 -6.64 15.13
C PRO A 151 24.15 -6.85 13.87
N LEU A 152 24.74 -7.54 12.89
CA LEU A 152 23.98 -7.99 11.72
C LEU A 152 22.94 -9.05 12.14
N GLU A 153 21.77 -9.00 11.51
CA GLU A 153 20.77 -10.03 11.72
C GLU A 153 21.09 -11.34 10.98
N HIS A 154 20.95 -12.44 11.69
CA HIS A 154 21.11 -13.79 11.16
C HIS A 154 19.78 -14.56 11.20
N GLU A 155 19.66 -15.60 10.38
CA GLU A 155 18.48 -16.47 10.47
C GLU A 155 18.49 -17.19 11.83
N PRO A 156 17.39 -17.14 12.61
CA PRO A 156 17.36 -17.75 13.94
C PRO A 156 17.60 -19.27 13.89
N PRO A 157 18.38 -19.85 14.81
CA PRO A 157 18.64 -21.30 14.85
C PRO A 157 17.37 -22.15 14.98
N GLU A 158 16.30 -21.61 15.57
CA GLU A 158 15.02 -22.30 15.79
C GLU A 158 14.06 -22.21 14.59
N ALA A 159 14.42 -21.46 13.54
CA ALA A 159 13.66 -21.44 12.31
C ALA A 159 13.62 -22.85 11.69
N THR A 160 12.45 -23.26 11.22
CA THR A 160 12.28 -24.50 10.42
C THR A 160 11.89 -24.19 8.98
N ILE A 161 11.52 -22.93 8.72
CA ILE A 161 11.28 -22.38 7.39
C ILE A 161 12.39 -21.36 7.16
N HIS A 162 13.19 -21.63 6.13
CA HIS A 162 14.41 -20.88 5.85
C HIS A 162 14.31 -20.17 4.51
N ASN A 163 14.88 -18.97 4.42
CA ASN A 163 15.14 -18.23 3.19
C ASN A 163 13.97 -18.21 2.17
N VAL A 164 12.74 -17.98 2.64
CA VAL A 164 11.59 -17.78 1.74
C VAL A 164 11.75 -16.42 1.07
N GLY A 165 12.19 -16.45 -0.19
CA GLY A 165 12.47 -15.25 -0.97
C GLY A 165 11.20 -14.62 -1.56
N ARG A 166 11.07 -13.30 -1.43
CA ARG A 166 10.08 -12.50 -2.17
C ARG A 166 10.80 -11.45 -3.00
N LEU A 167 10.47 -11.39 -4.29
CA LEU A 167 10.95 -10.32 -5.14
C LEU A 167 10.16 -9.04 -4.84
N THR A 168 10.86 -7.91 -4.84
CA THR A 168 10.25 -6.60 -4.80
C THR A 168 9.25 -6.45 -5.97
N THR A 169 8.00 -6.13 -5.64
CA THR A 169 6.92 -6.03 -6.63
C THR A 169 6.97 -4.71 -7.40
N PRO A 170 6.56 -4.67 -8.68
CA PRO A 170 6.42 -3.41 -9.40
C PRO A 170 5.29 -2.56 -8.81
N LEU A 171 5.46 -1.23 -8.89
CA LEU A 171 4.56 -0.22 -8.33
C LEU A 171 3.74 0.52 -9.41
N PHE A 172 3.98 0.23 -10.68
CA PHE A 172 3.34 0.91 -11.80
C PHE A 172 1.81 0.82 -11.71
N GLY A 173 1.14 1.98 -11.69
CA GLY A 173 -0.32 2.08 -11.68
C GLY A 173 -0.98 1.72 -10.35
N LEU A 174 -0.23 1.46 -9.27
CA LEU A 174 -0.84 1.11 -7.99
C LEU A 174 -1.70 2.25 -7.41
N GLY A 175 -1.43 3.50 -7.75
CA GLY A 175 -2.33 4.63 -7.43
C GLY A 175 -3.75 4.43 -7.95
N LEU A 176 -3.89 3.85 -9.14
CA LEU A 176 -5.21 3.56 -9.74
C LEU A 176 -5.89 2.38 -9.01
N VAL A 177 -5.13 1.36 -8.62
CA VAL A 177 -5.63 0.23 -7.81
C VAL A 177 -6.08 0.71 -6.44
N ASP A 178 -5.34 1.65 -5.83
CA ASP A 178 -5.73 2.27 -4.58
C ASP A 178 -6.97 3.14 -4.71
N ALA A 179 -7.32 3.63 -5.89
CA ALA A 179 -8.53 4.43 -6.11
C ALA A 179 -9.79 3.59 -6.39
N MET A 180 -9.67 2.28 -6.61
CA MET A 180 -10.83 1.42 -6.89
C MET A 180 -11.72 1.24 -5.64
N PRO A 181 -13.05 1.20 -5.75
CA PRO A 181 -13.93 0.86 -4.63
C PRO A 181 -13.89 -0.64 -4.35
N ASP A 182 -14.19 -1.07 -3.12
CA ASP A 182 -14.23 -2.50 -2.76
C ASP A 182 -15.23 -3.29 -3.59
N SER A 183 -16.36 -2.65 -3.92
CA SER A 183 -17.40 -3.24 -4.77
C SER A 183 -16.87 -3.65 -6.15
N PHE A 184 -15.81 -3.02 -6.66
CA PHE A 184 -15.17 -3.46 -7.89
C PHE A 184 -14.61 -4.89 -7.75
N PHE A 185 -13.85 -5.14 -6.68
CA PHE A 185 -13.24 -6.45 -6.42
C PHE A 185 -14.26 -7.49 -5.98
N ASP A 186 -15.25 -7.12 -5.17
CA ASP A 186 -16.32 -8.01 -4.74
C ASP A 186 -17.18 -8.47 -5.94
N ASN A 187 -17.49 -7.55 -6.86
CA ASN A 187 -18.18 -7.88 -8.11
C ASN A 187 -17.30 -8.76 -9.01
N LEU A 188 -15.99 -8.51 -9.05
CA LEU A 188 -15.04 -9.31 -9.81
C LEU A 188 -15.03 -10.76 -9.34
N ALA A 189 -14.92 -10.99 -8.02
CA ALA A 189 -14.97 -12.31 -7.42
C ALA A 189 -16.34 -12.98 -7.64
N SER A 190 -17.43 -12.22 -7.48
CA SER A 190 -18.80 -12.73 -7.68
C SER A 190 -19.09 -13.16 -9.12
N ALA A 191 -18.45 -12.51 -10.10
CA ALA A 191 -18.56 -12.83 -11.51
C ALA A 191 -17.73 -14.06 -11.93
N GLN A 192 -16.83 -14.57 -11.06
CA GLN A 192 -16.03 -15.75 -11.39
C GLN A 192 -16.91 -17.01 -11.56
N PRO A 193 -16.51 -17.94 -12.45
CA PRO A 193 -17.13 -19.26 -12.55
C PRO A 193 -17.16 -19.96 -11.18
N SER A 194 -18.29 -20.56 -10.83
CA SER A 194 -18.51 -21.15 -9.50
C SER A 194 -17.49 -22.23 -9.12
N SER A 195 -16.89 -22.91 -10.09
CA SER A 195 -15.87 -23.93 -9.89
C SER A 195 -14.51 -23.39 -9.40
N ILE A 196 -14.24 -22.10 -9.60
CA ILE A 196 -12.96 -21.46 -9.27
C ILE A 196 -13.12 -20.17 -8.46
N ARG A 197 -14.35 -19.85 -8.05
CA ARG A 197 -14.69 -18.61 -7.37
C ARG A 197 -13.94 -18.48 -6.05
N GLY A 198 -13.14 -17.43 -5.93
CA GLY A 198 -12.51 -17.00 -4.69
C GLY A 198 -13.40 -16.08 -3.87
N ILE A 199 -12.84 -15.57 -2.77
CA ILE A 199 -13.45 -14.54 -1.92
C ILE A 199 -12.45 -13.38 -1.86
N ALA A 200 -12.92 -12.16 -2.04
CA ALA A 200 -12.08 -10.98 -1.83
C ALA A 200 -11.67 -10.90 -0.35
N ASN A 201 -10.37 -10.78 -0.09
CA ASN A 201 -9.86 -10.65 1.27
C ASN A 201 -10.10 -9.22 1.77
N HIS A 202 -10.94 -9.05 2.79
CA HIS A 202 -11.14 -7.74 3.44
C HIS A 202 -10.25 -7.67 4.69
N VAL A 203 -9.46 -6.60 4.78
CA VAL A 203 -8.50 -6.36 5.86
C VAL A 203 -8.78 -5.00 6.51
N SER A 204 -8.33 -4.84 7.76
CA SER A 204 -8.47 -3.57 8.47
C SER A 204 -7.57 -2.49 7.88
N ILE A 205 -8.09 -1.27 7.81
CA ILE A 205 -7.35 -0.07 7.44
C ILE A 205 -6.58 0.41 8.68
N VAL A 206 -5.25 0.30 8.64
CA VAL A 206 -4.37 0.83 9.69
C VAL A 206 -4.05 2.31 9.41
N LEU A 207 -3.75 2.63 8.15
CA LEU A 207 -3.55 4.01 7.69
C LEU A 207 -4.49 4.28 6.51
N PRO A 208 -5.52 5.14 6.66
CA PRO A 208 -6.39 5.50 5.54
C PRO A 208 -5.61 6.34 4.53
N ASN A 209 -5.99 6.25 3.25
CA ASN A 209 -5.49 7.16 2.24
C ASN A 209 -6.00 8.59 2.54
N PRO A 210 -5.13 9.58 2.77
CA PRO A 210 -5.55 10.95 3.11
C PRO A 210 -6.39 11.64 2.01
N SER A 211 -6.35 11.12 0.78
CA SER A 211 -7.10 11.63 -0.36
C SER A 211 -8.50 11.01 -0.49
N ASP A 212 -8.80 9.95 0.27
CA ASP A 212 -10.09 9.26 0.24
C ASP A 212 -10.83 9.43 1.58
N PRO A 213 -11.75 10.40 1.68
CA PRO A 213 -12.47 10.67 2.92
C PRO A 213 -13.48 9.56 3.31
N SER A 214 -13.71 8.57 2.43
CA SER A 214 -14.55 7.43 2.78
C SER A 214 -13.82 6.40 3.65
N GLN A 215 -12.49 6.51 3.76
CA GLN A 215 -11.66 5.62 4.56
C GLN A 215 -11.49 6.17 5.98
N SER A 216 -11.47 5.28 6.96
CA SER A 216 -11.27 5.60 8.36
C SER A 216 -10.40 4.56 9.06
N LEU A 217 -9.78 4.96 10.16
CA LEU A 217 -9.06 4.04 11.05
C LEU A 217 -10.00 2.90 11.48
N ASN A 218 -9.48 1.67 11.46
CA ASN A 218 -10.22 0.45 11.80
C ASN A 218 -11.43 0.15 10.88
N GLY A 219 -11.65 0.94 9.83
CA GLY A 219 -12.51 0.54 8.72
C GLY A 219 -11.97 -0.72 8.05
N THR A 220 -12.78 -1.36 7.21
CA THR A 220 -12.36 -2.52 6.41
C THR A 220 -12.30 -2.16 4.95
N ARG A 221 -11.37 -2.78 4.23
CA ARG A 221 -11.21 -2.63 2.78
C ARG A 221 -10.74 -3.93 2.16
N VAL A 222 -11.03 -4.14 0.88
CA VAL A 222 -10.35 -5.21 0.14
C VAL A 222 -8.84 -4.95 0.19
N GLY A 223 -8.09 -5.95 0.66
CA GLY A 223 -6.64 -5.95 0.62
C GLY A 223 -6.16 -6.00 -0.83
N ARG A 224 -5.16 -5.19 -1.16
CA ARG A 224 -4.73 -4.91 -2.54
C ARG A 224 -3.24 -5.00 -2.75
N PHE A 225 -2.46 -4.75 -1.71
CA PHE A 225 -1.02 -4.60 -1.81
C PHE A 225 -0.26 -5.75 -1.13
N GLY A 226 0.96 -5.97 -1.61
CA GLY A 226 1.80 -7.11 -1.26
C GLY A 226 1.39 -8.42 -1.92
N TRP A 227 2.27 -9.43 -1.84
CA TRP A 227 2.13 -10.73 -2.49
C TRP A 227 0.85 -11.51 -2.16
N LYS A 228 0.23 -11.21 -1.01
CA LYS A 228 -0.98 -11.89 -0.53
C LYS A 228 -2.18 -10.94 -0.41
N ALA A 229 -2.08 -9.72 -0.95
CA ALA A 229 -3.14 -8.71 -0.83
C ALA A 229 -3.55 -8.51 0.65
N GLY A 230 -2.55 -8.38 1.52
CA GLY A 230 -2.73 -8.27 2.98
C GLY A 230 -2.85 -6.84 3.48
N VAL A 231 -2.62 -5.85 2.61
CA VAL A 231 -2.58 -4.42 2.96
C VAL A 231 -3.65 -3.66 2.18
N ALA A 232 -4.42 -2.82 2.87
CA ALA A 232 -5.59 -2.13 2.34
C ALA A 232 -5.28 -0.90 1.48
N THR A 233 -4.29 -0.10 1.87
CA THR A 233 -4.02 1.23 1.29
C THR A 233 -2.56 1.37 0.88
N LEU A 234 -2.29 2.24 -0.11
CA LEU A 234 -0.90 2.53 -0.49
C LEU A 234 -0.10 3.20 0.62
N THR A 235 -0.75 4.06 1.42
CA THR A 235 -0.12 4.73 2.56
C THR A 235 0.34 3.72 3.60
N GLN A 236 -0.50 2.75 3.95
CA GLN A 236 -0.12 1.65 4.82
C GLN A 236 0.98 0.80 4.21
N PHE A 237 0.91 0.50 2.91
CA PHE A 237 1.93 -0.29 2.22
C PHE A 237 3.30 0.41 2.22
N SER A 238 3.30 1.75 2.15
CA SER A 238 4.52 2.57 2.25
C SER A 238 5.10 2.49 3.65
N ALA A 239 4.28 2.75 4.69
CA ALA A 239 4.73 2.68 6.09
C ALA A 239 5.24 1.28 6.49
N ASP A 240 4.59 0.23 5.99
CA ASP A 240 5.03 -1.16 6.20
C ASP A 240 6.42 -1.38 5.59
N ALA A 241 6.67 -0.89 4.38
CA ALA A 241 7.98 -0.98 3.74
C ALA A 241 9.07 -0.16 4.45
N TYR A 242 8.73 1.01 5.00
CA TYR A 242 9.66 1.84 5.80
C TYR A 242 10.27 1.03 6.95
N VAL A 243 9.42 0.52 7.84
CA VAL A 243 9.90 -0.18 9.05
C VAL A 243 10.54 -1.53 8.72
N ASN A 244 10.01 -2.24 7.71
CA ASN A 244 10.46 -3.59 7.41
C ASN A 244 11.70 -3.62 6.51
N GLU A 245 11.81 -2.75 5.51
CA GLU A 245 12.91 -2.77 4.54
C GLU A 245 14.02 -1.76 4.85
N MET A 246 13.68 -0.62 5.47
CA MET A 246 14.63 0.46 5.78
C MET A 246 14.88 0.61 7.28
N GLY A 247 14.06 0.00 8.14
CA GLY A 247 14.15 0.11 9.58
C GLY A 247 13.61 1.43 10.14
N ILE A 248 13.21 2.37 9.28
CA ILE A 248 12.70 3.68 9.70
C ILE A 248 11.31 3.52 10.29
N THR A 249 11.13 4.02 11.52
CA THR A 249 9.85 3.91 12.21
C THR A 249 9.02 5.17 12.04
N THR A 250 7.71 5.04 12.25
CA THR A 250 6.78 6.14 12.03
C THR A 250 5.61 6.08 13.02
N GLN A 251 5.41 7.17 13.77
CA GLN A 251 4.13 7.44 14.43
C GLN A 251 3.25 8.30 13.49
N HIS A 252 2.01 7.85 13.26
CA HIS A 252 1.06 8.59 12.43
C HIS A 252 -0.03 9.28 13.26
N CYS A 253 -0.40 10.49 12.85
CA CYS A 253 -1.45 11.32 13.43
C CYS A 253 -2.62 11.49 12.46
N ILE A 254 -3.72 10.79 12.73
CA ILE A 254 -4.91 10.74 11.85
C ILE A 254 -6.12 11.27 12.62
N GLY A 255 -6.62 12.44 12.24
CA GLY A 255 -7.79 13.06 12.89
C GLY A 255 -7.60 13.29 14.40
N GLY A 256 -6.38 13.60 14.83
CA GLY A 256 -6.02 13.76 16.25
C GLY A 256 -5.78 12.45 16.99
N THR A 257 -5.85 11.30 16.32
CA THR A 257 -5.54 9.99 16.89
C THR A 257 -4.11 9.58 16.55
N SER A 258 -3.35 9.18 17.57
CA SER A 258 -2.02 8.57 17.40
C SER A 258 -2.16 7.11 16.95
N VAL A 259 -1.43 6.75 15.91
CA VAL A 259 -1.31 5.41 15.34
C VAL A 259 0.15 4.99 15.41
N THR A 260 0.43 4.00 16.25
CA THR A 260 1.78 3.50 16.58
C THR A 260 2.07 2.13 15.96
N ALA A 261 1.36 1.77 14.88
CA ALA A 261 1.50 0.45 14.26
C ALA A 261 2.85 0.23 13.56
N PHE A 262 3.59 1.31 13.29
CA PHE A 262 4.87 1.30 12.57
C PHE A 262 5.98 2.02 13.34
N SER A 263 5.78 2.26 14.64
CA SER A 263 6.67 3.07 15.49
C SER A 263 7.54 2.19 16.42
N THR A 264 7.87 0.98 15.99
CA THR A 264 8.68 0.06 16.78
C THR A 264 9.71 -0.56 15.87
N GLU A 265 10.97 -0.34 16.20
CA GLU A 265 12.08 -0.85 15.42
C GLU A 265 12.15 -2.37 15.40
N SER A 266 12.70 -2.89 14.31
CA SER A 266 13.12 -4.28 14.22
C SER A 266 14.38 -4.49 15.06
N GLN A 267 14.28 -5.37 16.06
CA GLN A 267 15.40 -5.71 16.93
C GLN A 267 16.23 -6.83 16.31
N PRO A 268 17.54 -6.64 16.03
CA PRO A 268 18.39 -7.68 15.48
C PRO A 268 18.35 -8.94 16.32
N ASN A 269 17.81 -10.02 15.76
CA ASN A 269 17.61 -11.29 16.45
C ASN A 269 16.84 -11.20 17.78
N GLY A 270 15.95 -10.20 17.93
CA GLY A 270 15.16 -9.96 19.14
C GLY A 270 15.94 -9.27 20.27
N ILE A 271 17.10 -8.69 19.96
CA ILE A 271 17.93 -7.96 20.93
C ILE A 271 17.71 -6.46 20.74
N ALA A 272 17.08 -5.84 21.74
CA ALA A 272 16.91 -4.39 21.79
C ALA A 272 18.27 -3.69 21.81
N GLN A 273 18.39 -2.62 21.02
CA GLN A 273 19.59 -1.78 21.06
C GLN A 273 19.58 -0.90 22.33
N PRO A 274 20.76 -0.55 22.89
CA PRO A 274 20.83 0.46 23.93
C PRO A 274 20.18 1.77 23.48
N LEU A 275 19.60 2.54 24.41
CA LEU A 275 18.97 3.82 24.08
C LEU A 275 19.94 4.76 23.34
N GLY A 276 19.57 5.20 22.14
CA GLY A 276 20.41 6.03 21.26
C GLY A 276 21.53 5.26 20.55
N CYS A 277 21.41 3.93 20.46
CA CYS A 277 22.23 3.03 19.65
C CYS A 277 21.40 2.22 18.64
N ASP A 278 20.13 2.54 18.53
CA ASP A 278 19.18 2.19 17.49
C ASP A 278 19.50 2.96 16.21
N ASP A 279 19.53 4.29 16.31
CA ASP A 279 19.88 5.20 15.22
C ASP A 279 20.49 6.52 15.76
N ARG A 280 20.38 7.61 14.99
CA ARG A 280 20.69 8.97 15.45
C ARG A 280 19.50 9.92 15.40
N ALA A 281 18.29 9.43 15.21
CA ALA A 281 17.11 10.27 15.29
C ALA A 281 16.88 10.71 16.75
N PRO A 282 16.47 11.96 16.99
CA PRO A 282 16.24 12.46 18.35
C PRO A 282 15.28 11.54 19.13
N PRO A 283 15.60 11.19 20.40
CA PRO A 283 14.77 10.28 21.18
C PRO A 283 13.39 10.88 21.46
N GLN A 284 12.41 9.98 21.67
CA GLN A 284 11.05 10.33 22.10
C GLN A 284 11.06 11.39 23.24
N PRO A 285 10.30 12.49 23.10
CA PRO A 285 10.04 13.41 24.21
C PRO A 285 9.26 12.71 25.33
N SER A 286 9.73 12.80 26.58
CA SER A 286 9.01 12.25 27.74
C SER A 286 7.68 12.98 27.98
N GLY A 287 6.63 12.25 28.38
CA GLY A 287 5.36 12.86 28.83
C GLY A 287 4.42 13.31 27.71
N ASN A 288 4.64 12.84 26.48
CA ASN A 288 3.85 13.20 25.29
C ASN A 288 2.61 12.30 25.06
N GLY A 289 2.33 11.36 25.97
CA GLY A 289 1.11 10.55 25.98
C GLY A 289 1.11 9.34 25.03
N VAL A 290 2.25 9.02 24.41
CA VAL A 290 2.40 7.81 23.58
C VAL A 290 3.02 6.65 24.39
N PRO A 291 2.75 5.39 24.03
CA PRO A 291 3.29 4.22 24.73
C PRO A 291 4.81 4.24 24.81
N ALA A 292 5.37 3.71 25.90
CA ALA A 292 6.82 3.52 26.01
C ALA A 292 7.32 2.53 24.93
N GLY A 293 8.48 2.82 24.35
CA GLY A 293 9.03 2.04 23.23
C GLY A 293 8.44 2.42 21.86
N THR A 294 7.66 3.52 21.80
CA THR A 294 7.34 4.20 20.55
C THR A 294 8.58 4.95 20.13
N ASP A 295 9.23 4.45 19.09
CA ASP A 295 10.29 5.18 18.44
C ASP A 295 9.70 6.29 17.54
N ASP A 296 10.48 7.33 17.28
CA ASP A 296 10.05 8.47 16.46
C ASP A 296 8.73 9.14 16.90
N ALA A 297 8.53 9.21 18.22
CA ALA A 297 7.25 9.62 18.76
C ALA A 297 6.97 11.13 18.58
N VAL A 298 5.99 11.45 17.75
CA VAL A 298 5.52 12.81 17.45
C VAL A 298 4.55 13.38 18.51
N GLY A 299 4.22 12.59 19.54
CA GLY A 299 3.45 13.00 20.70
C GLY A 299 1.93 12.92 20.52
N SER A 300 1.18 13.84 21.15
CA SER A 300 -0.28 13.77 21.27
C SER A 300 -1.05 14.05 19.98
N CYS A 301 -0.37 14.26 18.85
CA CYS A 301 -0.95 14.67 17.57
C CYS A 301 -1.63 16.06 17.56
N ALA A 302 -1.52 16.84 18.64
CA ALA A 302 -2.07 18.19 18.71
C ALA A 302 -1.41 19.19 17.75
N GLY A 303 -0.17 18.90 17.31
CA GLY A 303 0.62 19.74 16.41
C GLY A 303 0.33 19.55 14.90
N GLY A 304 -0.45 18.53 14.51
CA GLY A 304 -0.68 18.18 13.11
C GLY A 304 0.27 17.11 12.58
N LEU A 305 0.46 17.08 11.25
CA LEU A 305 1.41 16.18 10.59
C LEU A 305 2.86 16.57 10.92
N THR A 306 3.76 15.60 10.81
CA THR A 306 5.19 15.72 11.09
C THR A 306 6.02 15.30 9.88
N GLU A 307 7.31 15.63 9.89
CA GLU A 307 8.26 15.32 8.82
C GLU A 307 8.25 13.83 8.45
N ILE A 308 8.34 12.94 9.43
CA ILE A 308 8.32 11.49 9.25
C ILE A 308 7.03 11.00 8.55
N GLN A 309 5.89 11.61 8.86
CA GLN A 309 4.63 11.29 8.18
C GLN A 309 4.58 11.85 6.76
N ASP A 310 5.21 13.00 6.54
CA ASP A 310 5.33 13.61 5.21
C ASP A 310 6.23 12.76 4.31
N ASP A 311 7.23 12.07 4.85
CA ASP A 311 8.11 11.16 4.09
C ASP A 311 7.37 9.91 3.58
N VAL A 312 6.56 9.27 4.44
CA VAL A 312 5.65 8.19 4.02
C VAL A 312 4.67 8.69 2.96
N ALA A 313 4.13 9.90 3.14
CA ALA A 313 3.21 10.50 2.19
C ALA A 313 3.89 10.81 0.84
N ALA A 314 5.15 11.27 0.85
CA ALA A 314 5.92 11.56 -0.36
C ALA A 314 6.20 10.28 -1.17
N PHE A 315 6.50 9.16 -0.51
CA PHE A 315 6.71 7.88 -1.22
C PHE A 315 5.40 7.31 -1.76
N ALA A 316 4.32 7.37 -0.96
CA ALA A 316 2.99 7.04 -1.42
C ALA A 316 2.56 7.91 -2.60
N GLN A 317 2.99 9.18 -2.64
CA GLN A 317 2.70 10.11 -3.73
C GLN A 317 3.37 9.70 -5.04
N PHE A 318 4.64 9.25 -5.02
CA PHE A 318 5.27 8.73 -6.23
C PHE A 318 4.48 7.54 -6.80
N MET A 319 4.12 6.56 -5.95
CA MET A 319 3.29 5.41 -6.36
C MET A 319 1.91 5.82 -6.86
N THR A 320 1.34 6.86 -6.27
CA THR A 320 0.05 7.43 -6.69
C THR A 320 0.14 8.07 -8.08
N PHE A 321 1.25 8.75 -8.39
CA PHE A 321 1.47 9.42 -9.67
C PHE A 321 1.99 8.49 -10.76
N LEU A 322 2.56 7.33 -10.40
CA LEU A 322 3.23 6.43 -11.32
C LEU A 322 2.24 5.70 -12.23
N ALA A 323 2.35 5.93 -13.54
CA ALA A 323 1.44 5.34 -14.50
C ALA A 323 1.66 3.83 -14.69
N PRO A 324 0.60 3.07 -15.01
CA PRO A 324 0.75 1.67 -15.43
C PRO A 324 1.51 1.58 -16.76
N PRO A 325 2.15 0.44 -17.06
CA PRO A 325 2.79 0.23 -18.36
C PRO A 325 1.74 0.32 -19.48
N ALA A 326 2.08 1.00 -20.57
CA ALA A 326 1.20 1.05 -21.74
C ALA A 326 1.00 -0.35 -22.32
N ARG A 327 -0.23 -0.66 -22.73
CA ARG A 327 -0.51 -1.89 -23.47
C ARG A 327 0.17 -1.81 -24.84
N GLY A 328 0.93 -2.85 -25.21
CA GLY A 328 1.56 -2.93 -26.52
C GLY A 328 0.53 -3.00 -27.67
N LYS A 329 1.01 -2.87 -28.91
CA LYS A 329 0.18 -2.94 -30.12
C LYS A 329 -0.60 -4.26 -30.19
N ILE A 330 -1.89 -4.16 -30.49
CA ILE A 330 -2.75 -5.33 -30.71
C ILE A 330 -2.53 -5.85 -32.12
N THR A 331 -1.66 -6.85 -32.25
CA THR A 331 -1.39 -7.53 -33.52
C THR A 331 -2.29 -8.74 -33.68
N THR A 332 -2.31 -9.32 -34.88
CA THR A 332 -2.99 -10.60 -35.14
C THR A 332 -2.53 -11.72 -34.19
N ALA A 333 -1.24 -11.75 -33.84
CA ALA A 333 -0.71 -12.70 -32.87
C ALA A 333 -1.27 -12.48 -31.45
N VAL A 334 -1.43 -11.22 -31.02
CA VAL A 334 -2.03 -10.89 -29.71
C VAL A 334 -3.48 -11.35 -29.64
N THR A 335 -4.27 -11.09 -30.70
CA THR A 335 -5.67 -11.52 -30.77
C THR A 335 -5.81 -13.05 -30.80
N ALA A 336 -4.95 -13.74 -31.56
CA ALA A 336 -4.91 -15.20 -31.56
C ALA A 336 -4.57 -15.75 -30.16
N GLY A 337 -3.58 -15.15 -29.48
CA GLY A 337 -3.21 -15.50 -28.11
C GLY A 337 -4.33 -15.28 -27.10
N GLN A 338 -5.10 -14.20 -27.22
CA GLN A 338 -6.29 -13.97 -26.38
C GLN A 338 -7.31 -15.11 -26.50
N SER A 339 -7.54 -15.60 -27.71
CA SER A 339 -8.46 -16.73 -27.93
C SER A 339 -7.96 -18.00 -27.25
N VAL A 340 -6.66 -18.30 -27.33
CA VAL A 340 -6.04 -19.43 -26.62
C VAL A 340 -6.15 -19.25 -25.10
N PHE A 341 -5.89 -18.05 -24.59
CA PHE A 341 -5.97 -17.73 -23.16
C PHE A 341 -7.37 -17.98 -22.59
N GLN A 342 -8.41 -17.67 -23.35
CA GLN A 342 -9.80 -17.96 -22.99
C GLN A 342 -10.11 -19.46 -23.06
N GLN A 343 -9.66 -20.16 -24.12
CA GLN A 343 -9.91 -21.60 -24.29
C GLN A 343 -9.26 -22.46 -23.21
N VAL A 344 -8.06 -22.07 -22.73
CA VAL A 344 -7.38 -22.74 -21.61
C VAL A 344 -8.11 -22.49 -20.27
N GLY A 345 -8.96 -21.45 -20.20
CA GLY A 345 -9.68 -21.07 -18.99
C GLY A 345 -8.94 -20.07 -18.09
N CYS A 346 -7.81 -19.53 -18.54
CA CYS A 346 -7.04 -18.53 -17.79
C CYS A 346 -7.88 -17.27 -17.50
N ALA A 347 -8.78 -16.93 -18.43
CA ALA A 347 -9.72 -15.83 -18.32
C ALA A 347 -10.77 -16.00 -17.19
N GLY A 348 -10.83 -17.16 -16.53
CA GLY A 348 -11.69 -17.37 -15.36
C GLY A 348 -11.22 -16.63 -14.11
N CYS A 349 -9.90 -16.42 -13.96
CA CYS A 349 -9.31 -15.66 -12.86
C CYS A 349 -8.67 -14.35 -13.33
N HIS A 350 -8.01 -14.36 -14.50
CA HIS A 350 -7.41 -13.19 -15.12
C HIS A 350 -8.41 -12.59 -16.08
N VAL A 351 -9.30 -11.74 -15.61
CA VAL A 351 -10.37 -11.19 -16.45
C VAL A 351 -9.94 -9.85 -17.05
N LEU A 352 -10.40 -9.60 -18.28
CA LEU A 352 -10.34 -8.28 -18.88
C LEU A 352 -11.48 -7.44 -18.29
N THR A 353 -11.14 -6.34 -17.64
CA THR A 353 -12.10 -5.40 -17.05
C THR A 353 -11.61 -3.97 -17.23
N THR A 354 -12.51 -3.02 -17.06
CA THR A 354 -12.23 -1.60 -17.19
C THR A 354 -12.73 -0.88 -15.95
N PHE A 355 -11.97 0.11 -15.50
CA PHE A 355 -12.36 0.97 -14.41
C PHE A 355 -11.91 2.39 -14.70
N THR A 356 -12.80 3.34 -14.43
CA THR A 356 -12.49 4.76 -14.54
C THR A 356 -12.33 5.30 -13.14
N THR A 357 -11.12 5.74 -12.81
CA THR A 357 -10.87 6.42 -11.54
C THR A 357 -11.34 7.87 -11.64
N PRO A 358 -11.76 8.50 -10.53
CA PRO A 358 -11.87 9.95 -10.45
C PRO A 358 -10.54 10.60 -10.88
N SER A 359 -10.62 11.78 -11.46
CA SER A 359 -9.45 12.58 -11.86
C SER A 359 -8.46 12.75 -10.72
N ALA A 360 -7.17 12.54 -11.00
CA ALA A 360 -6.12 13.10 -10.15
C ALA A 360 -6.23 14.63 -10.24
N THR A 361 -6.88 15.25 -9.26
CA THR A 361 -6.90 16.72 -9.21
C THR A 361 -5.48 17.13 -8.84
N SER A 362 -4.81 17.95 -9.65
CA SER A 362 -3.52 18.51 -9.25
C SER A 362 -3.74 19.28 -7.94
N ARG A 363 -3.27 18.73 -6.82
CA ARG A 363 -3.28 19.45 -5.54
C ARG A 363 -2.01 20.25 -5.43
N SER A 364 -1.84 21.15 -6.39
CA SER A 364 -0.97 22.31 -6.30
C SER A 364 -1.88 23.54 -6.38
N SER A 365 -2.29 24.05 -5.21
CA SER A 365 -3.04 25.30 -4.99
C SER A 365 -4.49 25.43 -5.55
N ARG A 366 -5.45 25.61 -4.62
CA ARG A 366 -6.72 26.41 -4.68
C ARG A 366 -7.62 26.48 -5.93
N SER A 367 -7.49 25.64 -6.95
CA SER A 367 -8.40 25.70 -8.11
C SER A 367 -8.94 24.33 -8.50
N ARG A 368 -10.26 24.14 -8.37
CA ARG A 368 -10.98 22.93 -8.81
C ARG A 368 -11.24 23.00 -10.31
N THR A 369 -10.67 22.08 -11.08
CA THR A 369 -11.24 21.69 -12.38
C THR A 369 -10.93 20.20 -12.61
N SER A 370 -11.96 19.41 -12.89
CA SER A 370 -11.94 17.93 -12.96
C SER A 370 -11.89 17.41 -14.40
N TRP A 371 -11.07 16.39 -14.68
CA TRP A 371 -11.00 15.65 -15.96
C TRP A 371 -10.83 14.14 -15.73
N CYS A 372 -11.82 13.29 -16.05
CA CYS A 372 -11.77 11.85 -15.75
C CYS A 372 -10.65 11.11 -16.51
N THR A 373 -10.03 10.09 -15.91
CA THR A 373 -9.07 9.20 -16.58
C THR A 373 -9.57 7.76 -16.54
N THR A 374 -9.83 7.17 -17.71
CA THR A 374 -10.27 5.78 -17.87
C THR A 374 -9.07 4.88 -18.15
N TRP A 375 -8.92 3.76 -17.44
CA TRP A 375 -7.89 2.76 -17.72
C TRP A 375 -8.49 1.39 -18.00
N THR A 376 -7.86 0.66 -18.92
CA THR A 376 -8.25 -0.70 -19.30
C THR A 376 -7.07 -1.65 -19.06
N GLY A 377 -7.31 -2.72 -18.30
CA GLY A 377 -6.25 -3.67 -17.94
C GLY A 377 -6.75 -4.99 -17.38
N TRP A 378 -5.84 -5.92 -17.17
CA TRP A 378 -6.16 -7.25 -16.62
C TRP A 378 -6.05 -7.19 -15.10
N ALA A 379 -7.12 -7.57 -14.40
CA ALA A 379 -7.12 -7.68 -12.94
C ALA A 379 -6.85 -9.13 -12.51
N ILE A 380 -6.06 -9.32 -11.46
CA ILE A 380 -5.77 -10.62 -10.85
C ILE A 380 -6.52 -10.68 -9.51
N THR A 381 -7.29 -11.73 -9.28
CA THR A 381 -7.78 -12.09 -7.94
C THR A 381 -7.08 -13.37 -7.51
N SER A 382 -6.43 -13.36 -6.35
CA SER A 382 -5.81 -14.55 -5.78
C SER A 382 -6.88 -15.40 -5.08
N ALA A 383 -7.11 -16.62 -5.56
CA ALA A 383 -7.92 -17.60 -4.86
C ALA A 383 -7.08 -18.26 -3.76
N THR A 384 -7.47 -18.10 -2.50
CA THR A 384 -6.91 -18.88 -1.39
C THR A 384 -7.53 -20.28 -1.39
N GLY A 385 -6.68 -21.30 -1.47
CA GLY A 385 -7.11 -22.70 -1.50
C GLY A 385 -7.67 -23.14 -0.15
N VAL A 386 -8.95 -23.52 -0.12
CA VAL A 386 -9.53 -24.30 0.98
C VAL A 386 -9.28 -25.78 0.70
N THR A 387 -8.46 -26.41 1.53
CA THR A 387 -8.28 -27.87 1.52
C THR A 387 -9.60 -28.56 1.88
N ARG A 388 -10.20 -29.28 0.92
CA ARG A 388 -11.24 -30.28 1.21
C ARG A 388 -10.56 -31.52 1.80
N SER A 389 -10.85 -31.82 3.07
CA SER A 389 -10.64 -33.16 3.63
C SER A 389 -11.62 -34.14 2.98
N ARG A 390 -11.13 -35.31 2.60
CA ARG A 390 -11.96 -36.47 2.23
C ARG A 390 -12.64 -37.07 3.45
#